data_AF-A0A1H1QL61-F1
#
_entry.id   AF-A0A1H1QL61-F1
#
_cell.length_a   1.000
_cell.length_b   1.000
_cell.length_c   1.000
_cell.angle_alpha   90.00
_cell.angle_beta   90.00
_cell.angle_gamma   90.00
#
_symmetry.space_group_name_H-M   'P 1'
#
loop_
_entity.id
_entity.type
_entity.pdbx_description
1 polymer ?
#
loop_
_entity_poly.entity_id
_entity_poly.type
_entity_poly.pdbx_seq_one_letter_code
_entity_poly.pdbx_strand_id
1 'polypeptide(L)'
;MAEDKLIAIQVGAVSFVDEGIDRVLTEVQARAGVNALFLATPTWTRGTGGRAVPGHPIPDHGVQAYDHDYIGGNYAVTHPEFYGGTDIPPVPKNPEHPDFDLLGDVIGEAKKRGMASYAWMEESSYIQAVRDIPNMPKSMEVDVHQIPSSRPCFNNPDYRNWHLGIVEDYVKSYDLDGLAWCSERPGPLNACLAGPISSAGLTCFCRHCRAIARDRGIDADRAIRGYTELLEWNTKLQSGVRHADGAFSSFWRILLRFPEVLAWQNLWTESQRRLYRDIYGVAKASNRNLEVGWHVFHDISFSPFYRADQDYAELGKLSDFIKVVAYNNCAGPRFHHWVHSIGTTLFADVAIDQVYGFLQGLLNYDEAPLEELPQVGFSSDYVRRETERAQASVPAGTKIYPGIDIDIPVGFTPAAAADRAKRFESVPGMRTGTALNTDTSTGDDLTRSTPEAVKQAVLAAFGGGADGVVLSRKYSEMFLDNLSGAGAALDELGLR
;
A
#
# COMPACT_ATOMS: atom_id res chain seq x y z
N MET A 1 -21.39 -25.66 -10.83
CA MET A 1 -21.49 -24.20 -11.01
C MET A 1 -20.16 -23.67 -10.52
N ALA A 2 -19.39 -22.98 -11.37
CA ALA A 2 -18.16 -22.36 -10.90
C ALA A 2 -18.55 -21.40 -9.77
N GLU A 3 -17.78 -21.40 -8.68
CA GLU A 3 -17.96 -20.42 -7.61
C GLU A 3 -17.69 -19.03 -8.20
N ASP A 4 -18.61 -18.08 -8.03
CA ASP A 4 -18.49 -16.74 -8.63
C ASP A 4 -17.20 -16.07 -8.11
N LYS A 5 -16.22 -15.92 -9.00
CA LYS A 5 -14.93 -15.28 -8.69
C LYS A 5 -15.12 -13.78 -8.55
N LEU A 6 -14.44 -13.18 -7.58
CA LEU A 6 -14.50 -11.72 -7.38
C LEU A 6 -13.63 -11.02 -8.42
N ILE A 7 -14.25 -10.18 -9.25
CA ILE A 7 -13.57 -9.31 -10.22
C ILE A 7 -13.80 -7.87 -9.77
N ALA A 8 -12.86 -7.36 -8.99
CA ALA A 8 -12.93 -6.04 -8.42
C ALA A 8 -12.13 -5.00 -9.21
N ILE A 9 -12.55 -3.74 -9.15
CA ILE A 9 -11.77 -2.60 -9.65
C ILE A 9 -11.74 -1.48 -8.61
N GLN A 10 -10.59 -0.83 -8.47
CA GLN A 10 -10.43 0.35 -7.63
C GLN A 10 -10.95 1.60 -8.36
N VAL A 11 -11.85 2.36 -7.74
CA VAL A 11 -12.48 3.55 -8.35
C VAL A 11 -12.52 4.69 -7.36
N GLY A 12 -11.99 5.85 -7.77
CA GLY A 12 -12.08 7.09 -6.99
C GLY A 12 -13.26 7.95 -7.42
N ALA A 13 -13.67 8.89 -6.56
CA ALA A 13 -14.83 9.77 -6.81
C ALA A 13 -14.76 10.51 -8.16
N VAL A 14 -13.56 10.94 -8.56
CA VAL A 14 -13.38 11.74 -9.80
C VAL A 14 -13.88 11.01 -11.06
N SER A 15 -13.79 9.68 -11.09
CA SER A 15 -14.29 8.89 -12.22
C SER A 15 -15.79 9.09 -12.43
N PHE A 16 -16.55 9.05 -11.33
CA PHE A 16 -17.99 9.24 -11.36
C PHE A 16 -18.38 10.70 -11.61
N VAL A 17 -17.61 11.65 -11.08
CA VAL A 17 -17.83 13.08 -11.31
C VAL A 17 -17.57 13.47 -12.77
N ASP A 18 -16.52 12.92 -13.38
CA ASP A 18 -16.13 13.26 -14.75
C ASP A 18 -17.04 12.58 -15.79
N GLU A 19 -17.50 11.36 -15.53
CA GLU A 19 -18.12 10.51 -16.56
C GLU A 19 -19.57 10.14 -16.27
N GLY A 20 -20.03 10.29 -15.03
CA GLY A 20 -21.33 9.85 -14.56
C GLY A 20 -21.34 8.39 -14.10
N ILE A 21 -22.17 8.10 -13.09
CA ILE A 21 -22.26 6.78 -12.44
C ILE A 21 -22.61 5.66 -13.43
N ASP A 22 -23.69 5.86 -14.20
CA ASP A 22 -24.16 4.84 -15.16
C ASP A 22 -23.09 4.46 -16.18
N ARG A 23 -22.36 5.45 -16.71
CA ARG A 23 -21.30 5.21 -17.70
C ARG A 23 -20.13 4.43 -17.09
N VAL A 24 -19.60 4.87 -15.96
CA VAL A 24 -18.47 4.18 -15.30
C VAL A 24 -18.83 2.73 -15.01
N LEU A 25 -20.00 2.48 -14.40
CA LEU A 25 -20.45 1.12 -14.08
C LEU A 25 -20.62 0.27 -15.34
N THR A 26 -21.17 0.83 -16.40
CA THR A 26 -21.34 0.13 -17.69
C THR A 26 -19.99 -0.24 -18.31
N GLU A 27 -19.05 0.70 -18.37
CA GLU A 27 -17.73 0.48 -18.99
C GLU A 27 -16.93 -0.59 -18.24
N VAL A 28 -16.84 -0.52 -16.90
CA VAL A 28 -16.05 -1.50 -16.13
C VAL A 28 -16.66 -2.90 -16.18
N GLN A 29 -18.00 -3.00 -16.20
CA GLN A 29 -18.68 -4.29 -16.36
C GLN A 29 -18.45 -4.88 -17.75
N ALA A 30 -18.71 -4.09 -18.79
CA ALA A 30 -18.64 -4.55 -20.17
C ALA A 30 -17.21 -4.93 -20.57
N ARG A 31 -16.21 -4.13 -20.16
CA ARG A 31 -14.82 -4.31 -20.60
C ARG A 31 -14.06 -5.36 -19.81
N ALA A 32 -14.32 -5.46 -18.51
CA ALA A 32 -13.52 -6.30 -17.63
C ALA A 32 -14.33 -7.27 -16.77
N GLY A 33 -15.65 -7.40 -16.97
CA GLY A 33 -16.48 -8.33 -16.19
C GLY A 33 -16.56 -7.97 -14.70
N VAL A 34 -16.34 -6.69 -14.37
CA VAL A 34 -16.30 -6.24 -12.98
C VAL A 34 -17.63 -6.55 -12.28
N ASN A 35 -17.54 -7.23 -11.15
CA ASN A 35 -18.65 -7.55 -10.26
C ASN A 35 -18.46 -6.99 -8.83
N ALA A 36 -17.38 -6.25 -8.58
CA ALA A 36 -17.15 -5.58 -7.31
C ALA A 36 -16.42 -4.24 -7.48
N LEU A 37 -16.80 -3.23 -6.70
CA LEU A 37 -16.19 -1.90 -6.71
C LEU A 37 -15.45 -1.67 -5.40
N PHE A 38 -14.19 -1.27 -5.49
CA PHE A 38 -13.39 -0.81 -4.36
C PHE A 38 -13.36 0.72 -4.40
N LEU A 39 -14.32 1.34 -3.69
CA LEU A 39 -14.58 2.77 -3.71
C LEU A 39 -13.64 3.51 -2.77
N ALA A 40 -12.73 4.32 -3.31
CA ALA A 40 -11.65 4.94 -2.56
C ALA A 40 -12.16 6.06 -1.64
N THR A 41 -12.33 5.78 -0.34
CA THR A 41 -12.74 6.77 0.66
C THR A 41 -12.49 6.29 2.11
N PRO A 42 -12.02 7.16 3.04
CA PRO A 42 -11.41 8.44 2.73
C PRO A 42 -10.06 8.22 2.02
N THR A 43 -9.58 9.23 1.30
CA THR A 43 -8.29 9.17 0.62
C THR A 43 -7.69 10.56 0.46
N TRP A 44 -6.40 10.71 0.79
CA TRP A 44 -5.61 11.91 0.50
C TRP A 44 -4.47 11.64 -0.49
N THR A 45 -4.25 10.38 -0.83
CA THR A 45 -3.25 10.02 -1.82
C THR A 45 -3.85 10.11 -3.22
N ARG A 46 -3.13 10.78 -4.12
CA ARG A 46 -3.43 10.76 -5.57
C ARG A 46 -3.40 9.33 -6.13
N GLY A 47 -2.84 8.38 -5.38
CA GLY A 47 -2.84 7.01 -5.84
C GLY A 47 -4.18 6.31 -5.85
N THR A 48 -5.09 6.73 -5.00
CA THR A 48 -6.42 6.12 -4.87
C THR A 48 -7.52 7.14 -5.16
N GLY A 49 -7.26 8.44 -5.04
CA GLY A 49 -8.14 9.53 -5.48
C GLY A 49 -7.52 10.42 -6.57
N GLY A 50 -8.25 11.44 -7.02
CA GLY A 50 -7.78 12.39 -8.03
C GLY A 50 -7.61 11.81 -9.44
N ARG A 51 -7.17 12.63 -10.40
CA ARG A 51 -6.87 12.23 -11.78
C ARG A 51 -5.45 11.67 -11.92
N ALA A 52 -5.03 11.42 -13.17
CA ALA A 52 -3.71 10.92 -13.52
C ALA A 52 -2.58 11.77 -12.92
N VAL A 53 -1.45 11.14 -12.60
CA VAL A 53 -0.27 11.82 -12.06
C VAL A 53 0.32 12.79 -13.11
N PRO A 54 0.56 14.07 -12.77
CA PRO A 54 1.13 15.02 -13.71
C PRO A 54 2.42 14.53 -14.38
N GLY A 55 2.48 14.61 -15.71
CA GLY A 55 3.62 14.16 -16.52
C GLY A 55 3.52 12.72 -17.01
N HIS A 56 2.56 11.93 -16.53
CA HIS A 56 2.23 10.63 -17.09
C HIS A 56 1.04 10.74 -18.07
N PRO A 57 0.86 9.79 -18.99
CA PRO A 57 -0.26 9.81 -19.92
C PRO A 57 -1.61 9.94 -19.22
N ILE A 58 -2.50 10.78 -19.79
CA ILE A 58 -3.91 10.87 -19.38
C ILE A 58 -4.66 9.75 -20.12
N PRO A 59 -5.53 8.98 -19.45
CA PRO A 59 -6.29 7.91 -20.09
C PRO A 59 -7.25 8.44 -21.16
N ASP A 60 -7.74 7.54 -22.02
CA ASP A 60 -8.63 7.82 -23.15
C ASP A 60 -10.09 8.12 -22.78
N HIS A 61 -10.35 8.35 -21.49
CA HIS A 61 -11.66 8.66 -20.94
C HIS A 61 -11.55 9.64 -19.76
N GLY A 62 -12.69 10.03 -19.18
CA GLY A 62 -12.73 11.10 -18.17
C GLY A 62 -12.33 12.47 -18.70
N VAL A 63 -12.18 13.44 -17.80
CA VAL A 63 -11.74 14.79 -18.17
C VAL A 63 -10.26 14.77 -18.55
N GLN A 64 -9.95 15.32 -19.73
CA GLN A 64 -8.60 15.36 -20.30
C GLN A 64 -7.73 16.47 -19.70
N ALA A 65 -7.56 16.45 -18.37
CA ALA A 65 -6.74 17.42 -17.63
C ALA A 65 -6.21 16.83 -16.32
N TYR A 66 -5.09 17.37 -15.82
CA TYR A 66 -4.61 17.11 -14.47
C TYR A 66 -5.35 17.99 -13.45
N ASP A 67 -5.58 17.46 -12.26
CA ASP A 67 -6.06 18.17 -11.07
C ASP A 67 -4.88 18.56 -10.16
N HIS A 68 -4.19 19.64 -10.54
CA HIS A 68 -2.99 20.12 -9.83
C HIS A 68 -3.22 20.55 -8.38
N ASP A 69 -4.47 20.82 -7.99
CA ASP A 69 -4.87 21.29 -6.66
C ASP A 69 -5.59 20.19 -5.85
N TYR A 70 -5.37 18.91 -6.19
CA TYR A 70 -5.89 17.76 -5.43
C TYR A 70 -5.33 17.73 -4.00
N ILE A 71 -6.23 17.65 -3.02
CA ILE A 71 -5.96 17.60 -1.57
C ILE A 71 -6.45 16.28 -0.98
N GLY A 72 -7.65 15.85 -1.35
CA GLY A 72 -8.33 14.66 -0.81
C GLY A 72 -9.07 14.88 0.51
N GLY A 73 -9.66 13.81 1.03
CA GLY A 73 -10.51 13.82 2.21
C GLY A 73 -11.49 12.65 2.24
N ASN A 74 -12.58 12.83 3.00
CA ASN A 74 -13.74 11.95 2.97
C ASN A 74 -14.59 12.24 1.73
N TYR A 75 -14.83 11.24 0.90
CA TYR A 75 -15.75 11.31 -0.24
C TYR A 75 -17.16 10.77 0.09
N ALA A 76 -17.38 10.31 1.32
CA ALA A 76 -18.70 9.96 1.86
C ALA A 76 -19.28 11.09 2.74
N VAL A 77 -20.47 10.89 3.32
CA VAL A 77 -21.02 11.73 4.40
C VAL A 77 -20.38 11.32 5.73
N THR A 78 -19.97 12.31 6.53
CA THR A 78 -19.43 12.09 7.88
C THR A 78 -20.54 12.22 8.90
N HIS A 79 -20.68 11.24 9.80
CA HIS A 79 -21.65 11.26 10.91
C HIS A 79 -20.90 11.43 12.25
N PRO A 80 -20.88 12.64 12.85
CA PRO A 80 -20.03 12.96 13.99
C PRO A 80 -20.22 12.10 15.24
N GLU A 81 -21.39 11.48 15.42
CA GLU A 81 -21.72 10.62 16.55
C GLU A 81 -20.80 9.41 16.72
N PHE A 82 -20.17 8.93 15.64
CA PHE A 82 -19.25 7.79 15.67
C PHE A 82 -17.81 8.14 16.10
N TYR A 83 -17.51 9.44 16.27
CA TYR A 83 -16.14 9.90 16.55
C TYR A 83 -15.93 10.29 18.03
N GLY A 84 -16.87 9.97 18.92
CA GLY A 84 -16.81 10.34 20.34
C GLY A 84 -15.66 9.69 21.14
N GLY A 85 -14.95 8.71 20.57
CA GLY A 85 -13.84 8.00 21.22
C GLY A 85 -12.46 8.64 21.04
N THR A 86 -12.35 9.79 20.38
CA THR A 86 -11.08 10.45 20.05
C THR A 86 -11.19 11.97 20.18
N ASP A 87 -10.07 12.62 20.53
CA ASP A 87 -9.98 14.09 20.48
C ASP A 87 -9.75 14.62 19.04
N ILE A 88 -9.48 13.75 18.07
CA ILE A 88 -9.34 14.14 16.65
C ILE A 88 -10.76 14.34 16.08
N PRO A 89 -11.04 15.47 15.38
CA PRO A 89 -12.37 15.73 14.85
C PRO A 89 -12.77 14.68 13.81
N PRO A 90 -14.08 14.55 13.51
CA PRO A 90 -14.56 13.69 12.44
C PRO A 90 -13.81 13.90 11.13
N VAL A 91 -13.69 12.83 10.34
CA VAL A 91 -12.93 12.86 9.09
C VAL A 91 -13.41 14.01 8.18
N PRO A 92 -12.50 14.89 7.72
CA PRO A 92 -12.89 16.08 6.98
C PRO A 92 -13.41 15.70 5.59
N LYS A 93 -14.50 16.34 5.15
CA LYS A 93 -15.02 16.22 3.79
C LYS A 93 -13.96 16.68 2.78
N ASN A 94 -13.87 15.98 1.66
CA ASN A 94 -13.02 16.36 0.55
C ASN A 94 -13.40 17.76 0.00
N PRO A 95 -12.42 18.60 -0.39
CA PRO A 95 -12.70 19.94 -0.91
C PRO A 95 -13.05 19.94 -2.41
N GLU A 96 -12.70 18.91 -3.17
CA GLU A 96 -12.88 18.91 -4.64
C GLU A 96 -14.34 18.73 -5.06
N HIS A 97 -15.05 17.86 -4.33
CA HIS A 97 -16.41 17.39 -4.62
C HIS A 97 -17.22 17.32 -3.32
N PRO A 98 -17.47 18.45 -2.64
CA PRO A 98 -18.12 18.47 -1.33
C PRO A 98 -19.57 17.99 -1.37
N ASP A 99 -20.25 18.12 -2.51
CA ASP A 99 -21.67 17.74 -2.67
C ASP A 99 -21.85 16.29 -3.13
N PHE A 100 -20.78 15.59 -3.50
CA PHE A 100 -20.85 14.20 -3.96
C PHE A 100 -20.66 13.24 -2.79
N ASP A 101 -21.58 12.29 -2.62
CA ASP A 101 -21.45 11.18 -1.67
C ASP A 101 -21.11 9.91 -2.43
N LEU A 102 -19.81 9.60 -2.53
CA LEU A 102 -19.32 8.44 -3.28
C LEU A 102 -20.01 7.14 -2.85
N LEU A 103 -20.21 6.92 -1.54
CA LEU A 103 -20.84 5.69 -1.07
C LEU A 103 -22.36 5.78 -1.27
N GLY A 104 -22.99 6.90 -0.89
CA GLY A 104 -24.44 7.08 -0.98
C GLY A 104 -24.98 7.05 -2.41
N ASP A 105 -24.26 7.65 -3.35
CA ASP A 105 -24.71 7.80 -4.74
C ASP A 105 -24.40 6.56 -5.60
N VAL A 106 -23.32 5.82 -5.31
CA VAL A 106 -22.85 4.71 -6.16
C VAL A 106 -23.38 3.35 -5.73
N ILE A 107 -23.45 3.05 -4.42
CA ILE A 107 -23.78 1.70 -3.92
C ILE A 107 -25.12 1.19 -4.48
N GLY A 108 -26.15 2.03 -4.44
CA GLY A 108 -27.49 1.67 -4.94
C GLY A 108 -27.50 1.36 -6.44
N GLU A 109 -26.70 2.07 -7.23
CA GLU A 109 -26.57 1.85 -8.67
C GLU A 109 -25.74 0.60 -8.99
N ALA A 110 -24.65 0.37 -8.26
CA ALA A 110 -23.85 -0.84 -8.37
C ALA A 110 -24.69 -2.09 -8.08
N LYS A 111 -25.48 -2.07 -7.02
CA LYS A 111 -26.35 -3.17 -6.61
C LYS A 111 -27.39 -3.55 -7.65
N LYS A 112 -27.98 -2.58 -8.36
CA LYS A 112 -28.92 -2.83 -9.48
C LYS A 112 -28.28 -3.64 -10.63
N ARG A 113 -26.95 -3.59 -10.74
CA ARG A 113 -26.15 -4.29 -11.75
C ARG A 113 -25.49 -5.57 -11.21
N GLY A 114 -25.83 -5.98 -9.99
CA GLY A 114 -25.26 -7.15 -9.34
C GLY A 114 -23.79 -6.96 -8.91
N MET A 115 -23.34 -5.71 -8.74
CA MET A 115 -21.98 -5.43 -8.28
C MET A 115 -21.94 -5.23 -6.77
N ALA A 116 -20.98 -5.88 -6.11
CA ALA A 116 -20.66 -5.62 -4.72
C ALA A 116 -19.94 -4.27 -4.54
N SER A 117 -20.08 -3.64 -3.38
CA SER A 117 -19.43 -2.36 -3.06
C SER A 117 -18.61 -2.44 -1.78
N TYR A 118 -17.34 -2.10 -1.90
CA TYR A 118 -16.36 -2.12 -0.82
C TYR A 118 -15.87 -0.71 -0.53
N ALA A 119 -15.84 -0.32 0.74
CA ALA A 119 -15.11 0.87 1.16
C ALA A 119 -13.60 0.58 1.11
N TRP A 120 -12.89 1.25 0.21
CA TRP A 120 -11.44 1.13 0.04
C TRP A 120 -10.74 2.30 0.73
N MET A 121 -10.16 2.03 1.89
CA MET A 121 -9.56 3.03 2.78
C MET A 121 -8.03 2.92 2.74
N GLU A 122 -7.35 4.03 2.55
CA GLU A 122 -5.89 4.12 2.64
C GLU A 122 -5.50 5.06 3.79
N GLU A 123 -4.53 4.63 4.60
CA GLU A 123 -4.13 5.34 5.83
C GLU A 123 -3.69 6.78 5.56
N SER A 124 -3.11 7.07 4.38
CA SER A 124 -2.59 8.37 3.95
C SER A 124 -1.64 9.01 4.97
N SER A 125 -0.99 8.19 5.80
CA SER A 125 -0.29 8.61 7.02
C SER A 125 0.90 9.54 6.78
N TYR A 126 1.41 9.58 5.55
CA TYR A 126 2.53 10.42 5.15
C TYR A 126 2.11 11.77 4.54
N ILE A 127 0.81 11.98 4.28
CA ILE A 127 0.29 13.19 3.64
C ILE A 127 0.19 14.35 4.63
N GLN A 128 0.59 15.56 4.21
CA GLN A 128 0.51 16.75 5.05
C GLN A 128 -0.93 17.11 5.44
N ALA A 129 -1.88 16.99 4.52
CA ALA A 129 -3.29 17.26 4.79
C ALA A 129 -3.85 16.43 5.96
N VAL A 130 -3.38 15.18 6.13
CA VAL A 130 -3.74 14.35 7.29
C VAL A 130 -3.11 14.91 8.57
N ARG A 131 -1.83 15.33 8.52
CA ARG A 131 -1.15 15.95 9.66
C ARG A 131 -1.79 17.27 10.10
N ASP A 132 -2.38 18.02 9.17
CA ASP A 132 -3.01 19.32 9.43
C ASP A 132 -4.38 19.20 10.09
N ILE A 133 -4.96 17.99 10.18
CA ILE A 133 -6.21 17.75 10.91
C ILE A 133 -6.01 18.17 12.37
N PRO A 134 -6.90 18.99 12.96
CA PRO A 134 -6.80 19.41 14.35
C PRO A 134 -6.58 18.22 15.30
N ASN A 135 -5.70 18.38 16.29
CA ASN A 135 -5.26 17.34 17.22
C ASN A 135 -4.50 16.14 16.63
N MET A 136 -4.46 15.93 15.31
CA MET A 136 -3.67 14.85 14.69
C MET A 136 -2.17 14.93 15.04
N PRO A 137 -1.50 16.10 15.09
CA PRO A 137 -0.09 16.19 15.47
C PRO A 137 0.26 15.63 16.86
N LYS A 138 -0.71 15.55 17.78
CA LYS A 138 -0.51 14.93 19.11
C LYS A 138 -0.35 13.41 19.04
N SER A 139 -0.67 12.83 17.89
CA SER A 139 -0.71 11.39 17.64
C SER A 139 0.47 10.87 16.84
N MET A 140 1.44 11.73 16.48
CA MET A 140 2.60 11.35 15.71
C MET A 140 3.47 10.31 16.43
N GLU A 141 4.14 9.47 15.65
CA GLU A 141 5.24 8.68 16.14
C GLU A 141 6.40 9.55 16.59
N VAL A 142 7.25 9.01 17.44
CA VAL A 142 8.42 9.71 17.99
C VAL A 142 9.67 8.92 17.61
N ASP A 143 10.71 9.61 17.14
CA ASP A 143 11.95 8.98 16.69
C ASP A 143 12.93 8.63 17.83
N VAL A 144 14.06 8.05 17.46
CA VAL A 144 15.17 7.72 18.38
C VAL A 144 15.73 8.92 19.15
N HIS A 145 15.56 10.14 18.64
CA HIS A 145 15.97 11.38 19.29
C HIS A 145 14.85 12.05 20.08
N GLN A 146 13.72 11.36 20.24
CA GLN A 146 12.52 11.87 20.91
C GLN A 146 11.85 13.04 20.19
N ILE A 147 12.04 13.15 18.87
CA ILE A 147 11.44 14.17 18.02
C ILE A 147 10.17 13.57 17.36
N PRO A 148 9.03 14.28 17.36
CA PRO A 148 7.86 13.87 16.59
C PRO A 148 8.19 13.70 15.11
N SER A 149 7.77 12.58 14.54
CA SER A 149 7.91 12.26 13.12
C SER A 149 6.73 12.79 12.30
N SER A 150 6.70 12.41 11.02
CA SER A 150 5.70 12.77 10.02
C SER A 150 4.48 11.84 9.96
N ARG A 151 4.49 10.72 10.70
CA ARG A 151 3.46 9.66 10.62
C ARG A 151 2.77 9.45 11.97
N PRO A 152 1.46 9.15 12.01
CA PRO A 152 0.77 8.80 13.24
C PRO A 152 1.18 7.44 13.83
N CYS A 153 1.05 7.32 15.14
CA CYS A 153 1.35 6.09 15.88
C CYS A 153 0.12 5.19 16.02
N PHE A 154 0.23 3.93 15.58
CA PHE A 154 -0.82 2.91 15.73
C PHE A 154 -1.26 2.66 17.19
N ASN A 155 -0.38 2.94 18.16
CA ASN A 155 -0.66 2.73 19.58
C ASN A 155 -1.21 3.97 20.29
N ASN A 156 -1.30 5.12 19.61
CA ASN A 156 -1.97 6.28 20.18
C ASN A 156 -3.50 6.04 20.16
N PRO A 157 -4.19 6.13 21.31
CA PRO A 157 -5.63 5.86 21.39
C PRO A 157 -6.47 6.78 20.52
N ASP A 158 -6.11 8.07 20.40
CA ASP A 158 -6.88 9.03 19.59
C ASP A 158 -6.82 8.65 18.10
N TYR A 159 -5.63 8.31 17.60
CA TYR A 159 -5.46 7.91 16.20
C TYR A 159 -6.15 6.59 15.86
N ARG A 160 -6.04 5.62 16.78
CA ARG A 160 -6.70 4.33 16.65
C ARG A 160 -8.22 4.50 16.66
N ASN A 161 -8.77 5.22 17.64
CA ASN A 161 -10.21 5.43 17.74
C ASN A 161 -10.76 6.30 16.61
N TRP A 162 -9.95 7.18 16.02
CA TRP A 162 -10.34 7.94 14.82
C TRP A 162 -10.60 7.02 13.62
N HIS A 163 -9.71 6.05 13.37
CA HIS A 163 -9.93 5.03 12.32
C HIS A 163 -11.13 4.13 12.64
N LEU A 164 -11.30 3.73 13.90
CA LEU A 164 -12.45 2.92 14.30
C LEU A 164 -13.77 3.69 14.13
N GLY A 165 -13.78 5.00 14.37
CA GLY A 165 -14.93 5.87 14.09
C GLY A 165 -15.29 5.91 12.60
N ILE A 166 -14.29 6.00 11.70
CA ILE A 166 -14.51 5.92 10.24
C ILE A 166 -15.15 4.59 9.85
N VAL A 167 -14.63 3.48 10.38
CA VAL A 167 -15.14 2.14 10.10
C VAL A 167 -16.56 1.98 10.62
N GLU A 168 -16.83 2.38 11.86
CA GLU A 168 -18.17 2.29 12.45
C GLU A 168 -19.18 3.15 11.68
N ASP A 169 -18.79 4.38 11.31
CA ASP A 169 -19.60 5.28 10.50
C ASP A 169 -19.98 4.63 9.17
N TYR A 170 -18.99 4.20 8.38
CA TYR A 170 -19.26 3.64 7.06
C TYR A 170 -20.12 2.38 7.11
N VAL A 171 -19.82 1.46 8.03
CA VAL A 171 -20.54 0.18 8.11
C VAL A 171 -21.98 0.34 8.59
N LYS A 172 -22.26 1.35 9.44
CA LYS A 172 -23.61 1.59 9.95
C LYS A 172 -24.44 2.51 9.06
N SER A 173 -23.80 3.37 8.29
CA SER A 173 -24.46 4.38 7.46
C SER A 173 -24.69 3.94 6.02
N TYR A 174 -23.96 2.93 5.52
CA TYR A 174 -24.02 2.47 4.13
C TYR A 174 -24.22 0.96 4.01
N ASP A 175 -24.93 0.54 2.96
CA ASP A 175 -25.16 -0.88 2.60
C ASP A 175 -23.94 -1.46 1.87
N LEU A 176 -22.81 -1.55 2.57
CA LEU A 176 -21.55 -2.08 2.06
C LEU A 176 -21.52 -3.61 2.09
N ASP A 177 -20.90 -4.22 1.07
CA ASP A 177 -20.60 -5.65 1.03
C ASP A 177 -19.27 -5.96 1.72
N GLY A 178 -18.34 -5.00 1.72
CA GLY A 178 -17.08 -5.16 2.42
C GLY A 178 -16.28 -3.90 2.65
N LEU A 179 -15.11 -4.08 3.24
CA LEU A 179 -14.12 -3.04 3.42
C LEU A 179 -12.71 -3.60 3.25
N ALA A 180 -11.89 -2.80 2.58
CA ALA A 180 -10.50 -3.07 2.33
C ALA A 180 -9.68 -1.92 2.89
N TRP A 181 -8.72 -2.23 3.76
CA TRP A 181 -7.88 -1.21 4.40
C TRP A 181 -6.41 -1.38 4.03
N CYS A 182 -5.70 -0.25 3.88
CA CYS A 182 -4.32 -0.19 3.42
C CYS A 182 -3.43 0.63 4.35
N SER A 183 -2.28 0.07 4.70
CA SER A 183 -1.14 0.83 5.24
C SER A 183 0.15 0.38 4.57
N GLU A 184 0.72 1.27 3.77
CA GLU A 184 2.00 1.08 3.11
C GLU A 184 3.15 1.60 3.99
N ARG A 185 3.41 0.94 5.13
CA ARG A 185 4.45 1.37 6.06
C ARG A 185 5.38 0.20 6.42
N PRO A 186 6.69 0.28 6.09
CA PRO A 186 7.66 -0.61 6.69
C PRO A 186 7.97 -0.19 8.13
N GLY A 187 8.24 -1.18 8.99
CA GLY A 187 8.76 -0.90 10.33
C GLY A 187 10.18 -0.30 10.33
N PRO A 188 10.64 0.24 11.46
CA PRO A 188 11.89 1.00 11.56
C PRO A 188 13.14 0.23 11.12
N LEU A 189 13.19 -1.09 11.35
CA LEU A 189 14.33 -1.90 10.89
C LEU A 189 14.29 -2.08 9.36
N ASN A 190 13.15 -2.46 8.78
CA ASN A 190 13.01 -2.60 7.33
C ASN A 190 13.33 -1.29 6.61
N ALA A 191 12.83 -0.17 7.16
CA ALA A 191 13.13 1.17 6.68
C ALA A 191 14.65 1.44 6.67
N CYS A 192 15.36 1.06 7.72
CA CYS A 192 16.82 1.25 7.85
C CYS A 192 17.62 0.37 6.88
N LEU A 193 17.10 -0.79 6.50
CA LEU A 193 17.76 -1.73 5.58
C LEU A 193 17.59 -1.29 4.13
N ALA A 194 16.43 -0.77 3.76
CA ALA A 194 16.05 -0.50 2.38
C ALA A 194 16.83 0.64 1.70
N GLY A 195 17.62 1.43 2.43
CA GLY A 195 18.42 2.50 1.85
C GLY A 195 18.82 3.59 2.83
N PRO A 196 19.27 4.76 2.34
CA PRO A 196 19.51 5.93 3.17
C PRO A 196 18.29 6.27 4.05
N ILE A 197 18.53 6.52 5.34
CA ILE A 197 17.47 6.86 6.28
C ILE A 197 17.87 8.04 7.18
N SER A 198 16.88 8.74 7.73
CA SER A 198 17.06 9.72 8.80
C SER A 198 16.39 9.24 10.08
N SER A 199 16.68 9.87 11.21
CA SER A 199 16.07 9.50 12.49
C SER A 199 14.54 9.43 12.43
N ALA A 200 13.90 10.30 11.63
CA ALA A 200 12.45 10.34 11.45
C ALA A 200 11.81 9.03 10.93
N GLY A 201 12.61 8.14 10.32
CA GLY A 201 12.15 6.80 9.90
C GLY A 201 12.43 5.69 10.93
N LEU A 202 13.06 6.01 12.06
CA LEU A 202 13.39 5.09 13.14
C LEU A 202 12.47 5.35 14.34
N THR A 203 11.24 4.89 14.18
CA THR A 203 10.09 5.13 15.07
C THR A 203 9.45 3.81 15.49
N CYS A 204 8.55 3.73 16.46
CA CYS A 204 8.00 4.80 17.30
C CYS A 204 8.37 4.58 18.76
N PHE A 205 8.99 5.58 19.40
CA PHE A 205 9.39 5.59 20.80
C PHE A 205 8.49 6.45 21.69
N CYS A 206 7.24 6.71 21.28
CA CYS A 206 6.30 7.49 22.08
C CYS A 206 5.92 6.77 23.38
N ARG A 207 5.29 7.49 24.32
CA ARG A 207 4.87 6.94 25.62
C ARG A 207 4.01 5.67 25.50
N HIS A 208 3.20 5.55 24.44
CA HIS A 208 2.30 4.41 24.23
C HIS A 208 3.09 3.16 23.81
N CYS A 209 4.01 3.29 22.84
CA CYS A 209 4.90 2.19 22.45
C CYS A 209 5.83 1.77 23.60
N ARG A 210 6.37 2.73 24.37
CA ARG A 210 7.19 2.44 25.55
C ARG A 210 6.42 1.70 26.64
N ALA A 211 5.12 1.99 26.80
CA ALA A 211 4.27 1.26 27.74
C ALA A 211 4.10 -0.21 27.31
N ILE A 212 3.77 -0.45 26.04
CA ILE A 212 3.65 -1.81 25.48
C ILE A 212 4.99 -2.56 25.58
N ALA A 213 6.10 -1.89 25.29
CA ALA A 213 7.43 -2.47 25.40
C ALA A 213 7.72 -2.94 26.82
N ARG A 214 7.44 -2.10 27.83
CA ARG A 214 7.59 -2.46 29.24
C ARG A 214 6.74 -3.68 29.62
N ASP A 215 5.48 -3.72 29.17
CA ASP A 215 4.57 -4.83 29.46
C ASP A 215 5.04 -6.16 28.81
N ARG A 216 5.84 -6.08 27.74
CA ARG A 216 6.46 -7.21 27.05
C ARG A 216 7.89 -7.53 27.48
N GLY A 217 8.44 -6.79 28.46
CA GLY A 217 9.82 -6.95 28.89
C GLY A 217 10.86 -6.49 27.87
N ILE A 218 10.49 -5.61 26.94
CA ILE A 218 11.40 -5.01 25.95
C ILE A 218 11.99 -3.72 26.52
N ASP A 219 13.31 -3.65 26.63
CA ASP A 219 14.02 -2.45 27.07
C ASP A 219 14.05 -1.40 25.96
N ALA A 220 13.18 -0.40 26.09
CA ALA A 220 13.05 0.69 25.12
C ALA A 220 14.31 1.54 24.99
N ASP A 221 15.09 1.72 26.06
CA ASP A 221 16.30 2.55 26.03
C ASP A 221 17.44 1.80 25.33
N ARG A 222 17.49 0.47 25.49
CA ARG A 222 18.36 -0.39 24.67
C ARG A 222 17.94 -0.40 23.20
N ALA A 223 16.66 -0.45 22.90
CA ALA A 223 16.18 -0.32 21.51
C ALA A 223 16.60 1.02 20.89
N ILE A 224 16.41 2.15 21.60
CA ILE A 224 16.85 3.47 21.13
C ILE A 224 18.34 3.48 20.83
N ARG A 225 19.19 2.94 21.73
CA ARG A 225 20.64 2.84 21.49
C ARG A 225 20.97 1.98 20.27
N GLY A 226 20.31 0.83 20.11
CA GLY A 226 20.50 -0.03 18.95
C GLY A 226 20.15 0.67 17.64
N TYR A 227 19.00 1.34 17.57
CA TYR A 227 18.63 2.11 16.38
C TYR A 227 19.49 3.36 16.16
N THR A 228 20.04 3.97 17.22
CA THR A 228 21.02 5.06 17.08
C THR A 228 22.31 4.53 16.45
N GLU A 229 22.81 3.36 16.88
CA GLU A 229 23.96 2.73 16.23
C GLU A 229 23.65 2.31 14.78
N LEU A 230 22.43 1.85 14.48
CA LEU A 230 22.00 1.59 13.11
C LEU A 230 21.94 2.86 12.25
N LEU A 231 21.48 3.99 12.81
CA LEU A 231 21.47 5.27 12.10
C LEU A 231 22.90 5.72 11.77
N GLU A 232 23.84 5.58 12.70
CA GLU A 232 25.26 5.88 12.47
C GLU A 232 25.88 4.94 11.43
N TRP A 233 25.57 3.65 11.49
CA TRP A 233 25.99 2.65 10.51
C TRP A 233 25.50 3.01 9.10
N ASN A 234 24.19 3.29 8.97
CA ASN A 234 23.59 3.72 7.71
C ASN A 234 24.26 5.00 7.20
N THR A 235 24.38 6.03 8.05
CA THR A 235 25.00 7.32 7.69
C THR A 235 26.45 7.16 7.21
N LYS A 236 27.25 6.31 7.86
CA LYS A 236 28.64 6.02 7.45
C LYS A 236 28.69 5.43 6.05
N LEU A 237 27.88 4.41 5.78
CA LEU A 237 27.79 3.80 4.45
C LEU A 237 27.38 4.81 3.38
N GLN A 238 26.39 5.66 3.68
CA GLN A 238 25.94 6.71 2.77
C GLN A 238 27.01 7.78 2.50
N SER A 239 27.93 8.00 3.45
CA SER A 239 29.10 8.89 3.26
C SER A 239 30.27 8.24 2.51
N GLY A 240 30.11 6.99 2.03
CA GLY A 240 31.15 6.23 1.35
C GLY A 240 32.18 5.59 2.31
N VAL A 241 31.96 5.67 3.62
CA VAL A 241 32.84 5.06 4.61
C VAL A 241 32.51 3.57 4.74
N ARG A 242 33.48 2.71 4.40
CA ARG A 242 33.39 1.27 4.59
C ARG A 242 33.75 0.87 6.01
N HIS A 243 33.05 -0.13 6.54
CA HIS A 243 33.36 -0.72 7.83
C HIS A 243 34.48 -1.77 7.66
N ALA A 244 35.41 -1.83 8.61
CA ALA A 244 36.59 -2.71 8.51
C ALA A 244 36.23 -4.20 8.35
N ASP A 245 35.17 -4.67 9.02
CA ASP A 245 34.68 -6.05 8.93
C ASP A 245 33.53 -6.23 7.92
N GLY A 246 33.26 -5.20 7.11
CA GLY A 246 32.12 -5.14 6.19
C GLY A 246 30.82 -4.62 6.82
N ALA A 247 29.92 -4.16 5.95
CA ALA A 247 28.61 -3.61 6.23
C ALA A 247 27.70 -4.63 6.93
N PHE A 248 27.55 -5.83 6.36
CA PHE A 248 26.70 -6.88 6.92
C PHE A 248 27.17 -7.33 8.31
N SER A 249 28.46 -7.61 8.49
CA SER A 249 29.01 -8.01 9.79
C SER A 249 28.83 -6.92 10.85
N SER A 250 28.98 -5.66 10.46
CA SER A 250 28.79 -4.52 11.36
C SER A 250 27.33 -4.37 11.77
N PHE A 251 26.40 -4.51 10.81
CA PHE A 251 24.96 -4.57 11.08
C PHE A 251 24.63 -5.73 12.04
N TRP A 252 25.10 -6.94 11.74
CA TRP A 252 24.82 -8.13 12.54
C TRP A 252 25.34 -7.99 13.98
N ARG A 253 26.50 -7.36 14.16
CA ARG A 253 27.08 -7.07 15.47
C ARG A 253 26.19 -6.13 16.31
N ILE A 254 25.56 -5.14 15.67
CA ILE A 254 24.59 -4.26 16.35
C ILE A 254 23.41 -5.08 16.86
N LEU A 255 22.87 -6.00 16.04
CA LEU A 255 21.77 -6.88 16.47
C LEU A 255 22.16 -7.82 17.63
N LEU A 256 23.36 -8.41 17.59
CA LEU A 256 23.87 -9.24 18.68
C LEU A 256 24.03 -8.45 19.99
N ARG A 257 24.40 -7.17 19.89
CA ARG A 257 24.54 -6.27 21.04
C ARG A 257 23.20 -5.76 21.55
N PHE A 258 22.26 -5.49 20.65
CA PHE A 258 20.92 -4.96 20.93
C PHE A 258 19.83 -5.81 20.28
N PRO A 259 19.55 -7.01 20.82
CA PRO A 259 18.43 -7.82 20.36
C PRO A 259 17.09 -7.08 20.47
N GLU A 260 17.03 -6.02 21.29
CA GLU A 260 15.87 -5.13 21.39
C GLU A 260 15.52 -4.46 20.07
N VAL A 261 16.44 -4.32 19.11
CA VAL A 261 16.11 -3.84 17.75
C VAL A 261 15.12 -4.78 17.07
N LEU A 262 15.36 -6.09 17.12
CA LEU A 262 14.44 -7.09 16.55
C LEU A 262 13.12 -7.14 17.32
N ALA A 263 13.19 -7.09 18.65
CA ALA A 263 12.00 -7.07 19.48
C ALA A 263 11.13 -5.82 19.22
N TRP A 264 11.76 -4.68 18.97
CA TRP A 264 11.08 -3.42 18.66
C TRP A 264 10.47 -3.41 17.26
N GLN A 265 11.17 -3.97 16.26
CA GLN A 265 10.60 -4.19 14.92
C GLN A 265 9.32 -5.01 15.03
N ASN A 266 9.35 -6.14 15.75
CA ASN A 266 8.17 -6.97 15.94
C ASN A 266 7.04 -6.23 16.71
N LEU A 267 7.38 -5.50 17.78
CA LEU A 267 6.39 -4.66 18.48
C LEU A 267 5.71 -3.68 17.54
N TRP A 268 6.47 -3.01 16.68
CA TRP A 268 5.93 -2.06 15.70
C TRP A 268 4.98 -2.75 14.71
N THR A 269 5.40 -3.87 14.11
CA THR A 269 4.60 -4.66 13.16
C THR A 269 3.31 -5.21 13.82
N GLU A 270 3.39 -5.70 15.05
CA GLU A 270 2.21 -6.14 15.82
C GLU A 270 1.26 -4.99 16.17
N SER A 271 1.76 -3.77 16.29
CA SER A 271 0.93 -2.60 16.55
C SER A 271 0.04 -2.27 15.34
N GLN A 272 0.58 -2.42 14.12
CA GLN A 272 -0.21 -2.35 12.89
C GLN A 272 -1.26 -3.47 12.85
N ARG A 273 -0.85 -4.72 13.07
CA ARG A 273 -1.78 -5.88 13.11
C ARG A 273 -2.86 -5.75 14.19
N ARG A 274 -2.56 -5.09 15.31
CA ARG A 274 -3.54 -4.77 16.34
C ARG A 274 -4.63 -3.84 15.80
N LEU A 275 -4.26 -2.75 15.10
CA LEU A 275 -5.25 -1.88 14.47
C LEU A 275 -6.14 -2.68 13.51
N TYR A 276 -5.59 -3.61 12.73
CA TYR A 276 -6.37 -4.44 11.79
C TYR A 276 -7.37 -5.31 12.55
N ARG A 277 -6.94 -5.91 13.66
CA ARG A 277 -7.81 -6.70 14.55
C ARG A 277 -8.96 -5.86 15.09
N ASP A 278 -8.68 -4.61 15.46
CA ASP A 278 -9.68 -3.71 16.00
C ASP A 278 -10.68 -3.25 14.93
N ILE A 279 -10.19 -2.94 13.72
CA ILE A 279 -11.02 -2.65 12.55
C ILE A 279 -11.93 -3.84 12.24
N TYR A 280 -11.37 -5.06 12.16
CA TYR A 280 -12.12 -6.29 11.95
C TYR A 280 -13.21 -6.49 13.01
N GLY A 281 -12.85 -6.27 14.28
CA GLY A 281 -13.78 -6.37 15.41
C GLY A 281 -14.95 -5.38 15.31
N VAL A 282 -14.68 -4.10 15.06
CA VAL A 282 -15.71 -3.06 14.93
C VAL A 282 -16.60 -3.31 13.71
N ALA A 283 -16.00 -3.67 12.57
CA ALA A 283 -16.71 -4.00 11.35
C ALA A 283 -17.68 -5.18 11.55
N LYS A 284 -17.17 -6.32 12.05
CA LYS A 284 -18.00 -7.52 12.29
C LYS A 284 -19.03 -7.35 13.39
N ALA A 285 -18.76 -6.51 14.39
CA ALA A 285 -19.74 -6.17 15.42
C ALA A 285 -20.88 -5.29 14.87
N SER A 286 -20.58 -4.43 13.89
CA SER A 286 -21.56 -3.56 13.24
C SER A 286 -22.37 -4.31 12.18
N ASN A 287 -21.70 -5.12 11.35
CA ASN A 287 -22.31 -6.00 10.38
C ASN A 287 -21.52 -7.31 10.26
N ARG A 288 -22.09 -8.42 10.76
CA ARG A 288 -21.41 -9.72 10.80
C ARG A 288 -21.13 -10.32 9.40
N ASN A 289 -21.92 -9.93 8.40
CA ASN A 289 -21.82 -10.46 7.04
C ASN A 289 -20.85 -9.67 6.15
N LEU A 290 -20.41 -8.49 6.59
CA LEU A 290 -19.49 -7.63 5.86
C LEU A 290 -18.14 -8.32 5.68
N GLU A 291 -17.60 -8.36 4.46
CA GLU A 291 -16.24 -8.87 4.21
C GLU A 291 -15.19 -7.83 4.61
N VAL A 292 -14.14 -8.27 5.31
CA VAL A 292 -13.04 -7.43 5.78
C VAL A 292 -11.73 -7.97 5.24
N GLY A 293 -10.93 -7.09 4.64
CA GLY A 293 -9.63 -7.50 4.13
C GLY A 293 -8.59 -6.39 4.09
N TRP A 294 -7.36 -6.82 3.84
CA TRP A 294 -6.17 -5.99 3.95
C TRP A 294 -5.44 -5.92 2.62
N HIS A 295 -5.06 -4.72 2.23
CA HIS A 295 -4.08 -4.52 1.17
C HIS A 295 -2.68 -4.65 1.73
N VAL A 296 -1.92 -5.58 1.16
CA VAL A 296 -0.53 -5.82 1.55
C VAL A 296 0.39 -5.10 0.56
N PHE A 297 1.10 -4.11 1.06
CA PHE A 297 2.06 -3.27 0.35
C PHE A 297 3.03 -4.06 -0.54
N HIS A 298 3.36 -3.50 -1.70
CA HIS A 298 4.20 -4.11 -2.74
C HIS A 298 5.61 -4.52 -2.25
N ASP A 299 6.13 -3.94 -1.17
CA ASP A 299 7.42 -4.34 -0.59
C ASP A 299 7.44 -5.81 -0.14
N ILE A 300 6.27 -6.45 0.02
CA ILE A 300 6.13 -7.90 0.19
C ILE A 300 6.78 -8.68 -0.95
N SER A 301 6.85 -8.12 -2.15
CA SER A 301 7.46 -8.76 -3.30
C SER A 301 8.96 -8.57 -3.35
N PHE A 302 9.48 -7.48 -2.77
CA PHE A 302 10.88 -7.08 -2.92
C PHE A 302 11.75 -7.46 -1.72
N SER A 303 11.18 -7.41 -0.52
CA SER A 303 11.95 -7.47 0.71
C SER A 303 11.68 -8.79 1.45
N PRO A 304 12.69 -9.70 1.55
CA PRO A 304 12.53 -10.91 2.37
C PRO A 304 12.35 -10.57 3.86
N PHE A 305 12.82 -9.40 4.30
CA PHE A 305 12.62 -8.90 5.66
C PHE A 305 11.18 -8.44 5.89
N TYR A 306 10.59 -7.71 4.94
CA TYR A 306 9.19 -7.30 5.02
C TYR A 306 8.24 -8.50 4.89
N ARG A 307 8.58 -9.49 4.05
CA ARG A 307 7.87 -10.79 4.00
C ARG A 307 7.82 -11.49 5.36
N ALA A 308 8.90 -11.41 6.15
CA ALA A 308 8.94 -12.02 7.47
C ALA A 308 8.04 -11.29 8.48
N ASP A 309 7.87 -9.97 8.34
CA ASP A 309 6.99 -9.18 9.21
C ASP A 309 5.50 -9.32 8.84
N GLN A 310 5.20 -9.29 7.54
CA GLN A 310 3.84 -9.38 7.00
C GLN A 310 3.45 -10.83 6.69
N ASP A 311 3.45 -11.65 7.75
CA ASP A 311 3.07 -13.06 7.67
C ASP A 311 1.58 -13.21 7.32
N TYR A 312 1.31 -13.78 6.15
CA TYR A 312 -0.05 -14.07 5.68
C TYR A 312 -0.80 -15.04 6.60
N ALA A 313 -0.11 -15.98 7.26
CA ALA A 313 -0.75 -16.90 8.19
C ALA A 313 -1.32 -16.16 9.40
N GLU A 314 -0.60 -15.15 9.91
CA GLU A 314 -1.09 -14.31 10.99
C GLU A 314 -2.14 -13.31 10.52
N LEU A 315 -1.94 -12.67 9.37
CA LEU A 315 -2.92 -11.72 8.81
C LEU A 315 -4.25 -12.41 8.52
N GLY A 316 -4.24 -13.61 7.93
CA GLY A 316 -5.48 -14.32 7.58
C GLY A 316 -6.37 -14.66 8.78
N LYS A 317 -5.82 -14.80 9.99
CA LYS A 317 -6.63 -15.04 11.21
C LYS A 317 -7.60 -13.91 11.54
N LEU A 318 -7.38 -12.73 10.99
CA LEU A 318 -8.22 -11.55 11.16
C LEU A 318 -8.66 -10.99 9.79
N SER A 319 -8.86 -11.86 8.79
CA SER A 319 -9.24 -11.46 7.42
C SER A 319 -10.27 -12.41 6.83
N ASP A 320 -11.27 -11.87 6.14
CA ASP A 320 -12.05 -12.65 5.17
C ASP A 320 -11.30 -12.73 3.82
N PHE A 321 -10.53 -11.70 3.47
CA PHE A 321 -9.66 -11.72 2.28
C PHE A 321 -8.36 -10.92 2.46
N ILE A 322 -7.36 -11.22 1.64
CA ILE A 322 -6.12 -10.45 1.53
C ILE A 322 -5.96 -10.00 0.07
N LYS A 323 -5.81 -8.69 -0.13
CA LYS A 323 -5.40 -8.11 -1.41
C LYS A 323 -3.88 -8.04 -1.47
N VAL A 324 -3.25 -8.96 -2.19
CA VAL A 324 -1.80 -8.99 -2.38
C VAL A 324 -1.42 -8.08 -3.54
N VAL A 325 -0.51 -7.13 -3.35
CA VAL A 325 -0.02 -6.31 -4.46
C VAL A 325 0.93 -7.12 -5.34
N ALA A 326 0.44 -7.55 -6.50
CA ALA A 326 1.20 -8.31 -7.50
C ALA A 326 1.36 -7.50 -8.80
N TYR A 327 1.80 -6.24 -8.67
CA TYR A 327 1.84 -5.31 -9.80
C TYR A 327 3.07 -5.54 -10.68
N ASN A 328 2.95 -6.39 -11.70
CA ASN A 328 4.11 -6.84 -12.47
C ASN A 328 4.76 -5.74 -13.34
N ASN A 329 3.97 -4.86 -13.96
CA ASN A 329 4.52 -3.78 -14.81
C ASN A 329 5.42 -2.83 -13.98
N CYS A 330 4.87 -2.18 -12.94
CA CYS A 330 5.67 -1.27 -12.11
C CYS A 330 6.67 -1.97 -11.17
N ALA A 331 6.61 -3.29 -11.01
CA ALA A 331 7.57 -4.04 -10.18
C ALA A 331 9.00 -3.93 -10.71
N GLY A 332 9.22 -3.96 -12.03
CA GLY A 332 10.58 -3.91 -12.60
C GLY A 332 11.39 -2.68 -12.16
N PRO A 333 10.94 -1.45 -12.49
CA PRO A 333 11.60 -0.22 -12.04
C PRO A 333 11.70 -0.09 -10.51
N ARG A 334 10.68 -0.50 -9.76
CA ARG A 334 10.68 -0.45 -8.29
C ARG A 334 11.69 -1.41 -7.68
N PHE A 335 11.76 -2.64 -8.18
CA PHE A 335 12.70 -3.64 -7.70
C PHE A 335 14.13 -3.29 -8.09
N HIS A 336 14.35 -2.78 -9.30
CA HIS A 336 15.65 -2.23 -9.71
C HIS A 336 16.12 -1.17 -8.69
N HIS A 337 15.29 -0.17 -8.39
CA HIS A 337 15.61 0.82 -7.37
C HIS A 337 15.86 0.20 -5.97
N TRP A 338 15.03 -0.76 -5.57
CA TRP A 338 15.14 -1.43 -4.27
C TRP A 338 16.46 -2.20 -4.13
N VAL A 339 16.85 -2.97 -5.15
CA VAL A 339 18.10 -3.75 -5.21
C VAL A 339 19.31 -2.81 -5.12
N HIS A 340 19.33 -1.73 -5.90
CA HIS A 340 20.39 -0.72 -5.80
C HIS A 340 20.45 -0.09 -4.41
N SER A 341 19.30 0.21 -3.81
CA SER A 341 19.26 0.86 -2.51
C SER A 341 19.80 -0.03 -1.40
N ILE A 342 19.35 -1.30 -1.30
CA ILE A 342 19.88 -2.24 -0.31
C ILE A 342 21.35 -2.62 -0.59
N GLY A 343 21.76 -2.57 -1.86
CA GLY A 343 23.15 -2.73 -2.30
C GLY A 343 24.08 -1.61 -1.82
N THR A 344 23.56 -0.45 -1.41
CA THR A 344 24.37 0.61 -0.78
C THR A 344 24.42 0.51 0.75
N THR A 345 23.57 -0.33 1.36
CA THR A 345 23.43 -0.47 2.82
C THR A 345 23.85 -1.85 3.30
N LEU A 346 22.92 -2.80 3.40
CA LEU A 346 23.15 -4.11 4.00
C LEU A 346 24.20 -4.91 3.21
N PHE A 347 24.19 -4.76 1.88
CA PHE A 347 25.07 -5.49 0.97
C PHE A 347 26.14 -4.60 0.31
N ALA A 348 26.55 -3.53 0.99
CA ALA A 348 27.48 -2.52 0.48
C ALA A 348 28.84 -3.04 -0.04
N ASP A 349 29.25 -4.24 0.37
CA ASP A 349 30.53 -4.86 0.01
C ASP A 349 30.41 -5.97 -1.05
N VAL A 350 29.20 -6.18 -1.60
CA VAL A 350 28.91 -7.22 -2.60
C VAL A 350 28.59 -6.55 -3.94
N ALA A 351 29.02 -7.17 -5.05
CA ALA A 351 28.69 -6.66 -6.37
C ALA A 351 27.17 -6.74 -6.63
N ILE A 352 26.60 -5.74 -7.30
CA ILE A 352 25.14 -5.57 -7.37
C ILE A 352 24.43 -6.71 -8.12
N ASP A 353 25.10 -7.29 -9.12
CA ASP A 353 24.66 -8.48 -9.86
C ASP A 353 24.56 -9.73 -8.96
N GLN A 354 25.51 -9.89 -8.05
CA GLN A 354 25.47 -10.96 -7.05
C GLN A 354 24.37 -10.73 -6.00
N VAL A 355 24.15 -9.48 -5.57
CA VAL A 355 23.04 -9.12 -4.68
C VAL A 355 21.71 -9.44 -5.36
N TYR A 356 21.54 -9.04 -6.62
CA TYR A 356 20.35 -9.33 -7.41
C TYR A 356 20.10 -10.84 -7.53
N GLY A 357 21.10 -11.62 -7.96
CA GLY A 357 20.97 -13.07 -8.09
C GLY A 357 20.64 -13.76 -6.77
N PHE A 358 21.22 -13.30 -5.66
CA PHE A 358 20.88 -13.80 -4.32
C PHE A 358 19.43 -13.48 -3.93
N LEU A 359 18.96 -12.26 -4.19
CA LEU A 359 17.59 -11.85 -3.90
C LEU A 359 16.56 -12.61 -4.74
N GLN A 360 16.83 -12.83 -6.04
CA GLN A 360 15.97 -13.68 -6.88
C GLN A 360 15.82 -15.08 -6.27
N GLY A 361 16.92 -15.67 -5.78
CA GLY A 361 16.90 -16.95 -5.06
C GLY A 361 16.10 -16.92 -3.76
N LEU A 362 16.29 -15.89 -2.91
CA LEU A 362 15.54 -15.74 -1.66
C LEU A 362 14.04 -15.54 -1.89
N LEU A 363 13.68 -14.79 -2.93
CA LEU A 363 12.30 -14.42 -3.24
C LEU A 363 11.59 -15.48 -4.11
N ASN A 364 12.34 -16.44 -4.65
CA ASN A 364 11.92 -17.48 -5.60
C ASN A 364 11.41 -16.91 -6.94
N TYR A 365 12.18 -15.98 -7.51
CA TYR A 365 11.90 -15.32 -8.78
C TYR A 365 12.89 -15.71 -9.88
N ASP A 366 12.47 -15.52 -11.12
CA ASP A 366 13.25 -15.73 -12.34
C ASP A 366 12.87 -14.62 -13.35
N GLU A 367 13.36 -13.42 -13.06
CA GLU A 367 13.06 -12.19 -13.80
C GLU A 367 14.24 -11.76 -14.66
N ALA A 368 13.99 -10.83 -15.58
CA ALA A 368 14.97 -10.32 -16.53
C ALA A 368 16.25 -9.78 -15.84
N PRO A 369 17.37 -9.60 -16.57
CA PRO A 369 18.57 -8.98 -16.01
C PRO A 369 18.26 -7.65 -15.30
N LEU A 370 18.95 -7.36 -14.18
CA LEU A 370 18.68 -6.20 -13.33
C LEU A 370 18.49 -4.90 -14.14
N GLU A 371 19.42 -4.61 -15.05
CA GLU A 371 19.44 -3.38 -15.86
C GLU A 371 18.33 -3.31 -16.92
N GLU A 372 17.67 -4.42 -17.23
CA GLU A 372 16.55 -4.49 -18.20
C GLU A 372 15.19 -4.40 -17.51
N LEU A 373 15.13 -4.61 -16.18
CA LEU A 373 13.88 -4.57 -15.41
C LEU A 373 13.07 -3.27 -15.61
N PRO A 374 13.68 -2.06 -15.67
CA PRO A 374 12.91 -0.85 -15.92
C PRO A 374 12.16 -0.84 -17.27
N GLN A 375 12.69 -1.51 -18.30
CA GLN A 375 12.15 -1.56 -19.65
C GLN A 375 11.12 -2.67 -19.83
N VAL A 376 11.26 -3.79 -19.13
CA VAL A 376 10.41 -4.98 -19.35
C VAL A 376 9.43 -5.26 -18.21
N GLY A 377 9.61 -4.67 -17.02
CA GLY A 377 8.81 -5.00 -15.85
C GLY A 377 9.12 -6.41 -15.30
N PHE A 378 8.24 -6.93 -14.46
CA PHE A 378 8.23 -8.35 -14.09
C PHE A 378 7.31 -9.14 -15.02
N SER A 379 7.62 -10.42 -15.17
CA SER A 379 6.83 -11.40 -15.89
C SER A 379 5.44 -11.61 -15.26
N SER A 380 4.52 -12.22 -16.01
CA SER A 380 3.26 -12.71 -15.43
C SER A 380 3.49 -13.91 -14.51
N ASP A 381 4.60 -14.65 -14.66
CA ASP A 381 4.93 -15.78 -13.79
C ASP A 381 5.13 -15.34 -12.33
N TYR A 382 5.67 -14.14 -12.11
CA TYR A 382 5.72 -13.50 -10.81
C TYR A 382 4.33 -13.38 -10.16
N VAL A 383 3.31 -12.96 -10.92
CA VAL A 383 1.93 -12.82 -10.42
C VAL A 383 1.39 -14.19 -9.97
N ARG A 384 1.64 -15.24 -10.77
CA ARG A 384 1.28 -16.62 -10.43
C ARG A 384 1.96 -17.05 -9.12
N ARG A 385 3.29 -16.90 -9.01
CA ARG A 385 4.07 -17.31 -7.83
C ARG A 385 3.67 -16.57 -6.57
N GLU A 386 3.44 -15.27 -6.65
CA GLU A 386 2.99 -14.49 -5.49
C GLU A 386 1.60 -14.92 -5.02
N THR A 387 0.71 -15.24 -5.98
CA THR A 387 -0.61 -15.78 -5.66
C THR A 387 -0.51 -17.15 -4.99
N GLU A 388 0.27 -18.08 -5.55
CA GLU A 388 0.50 -19.40 -4.97
C GLU A 388 1.09 -19.32 -3.57
N ARG A 389 2.07 -18.43 -3.38
CA ARG A 389 2.71 -18.19 -2.07
C ARG A 389 1.71 -17.70 -1.05
N ALA A 390 0.85 -16.75 -1.43
CA ALA A 390 -0.20 -16.23 -0.56
C ALA A 390 -1.23 -17.32 -0.21
N GLN A 391 -1.71 -18.06 -1.21
CA GLN A 391 -2.68 -19.15 -1.02
C GLN A 391 -2.14 -20.26 -0.12
N ALA A 392 -0.86 -20.62 -0.28
CA ALA A 392 -0.23 -21.65 0.55
C ALA A 392 -0.04 -21.23 2.01
N SER A 393 -0.08 -19.92 2.30
CA SER A 393 0.24 -19.37 3.62
C SER A 393 -0.98 -19.02 4.47
N VAL A 394 -2.10 -18.63 3.84
CA VAL A 394 -3.29 -18.20 4.56
C VAL A 394 -4.05 -19.39 5.20
N PRO A 395 -4.72 -19.19 6.34
CA PRO A 395 -5.62 -20.19 6.90
C PRO A 395 -6.83 -20.43 5.98
N ALA A 396 -7.43 -21.61 6.11
CA ALA A 396 -8.63 -21.95 5.36
C ALA A 396 -9.75 -20.91 5.60
N GLY A 397 -10.40 -20.47 4.53
CA GLY A 397 -11.49 -19.50 4.56
C GLY A 397 -11.07 -18.04 4.32
N THR A 398 -9.77 -17.72 4.35
CA THR A 398 -9.26 -16.43 3.90
C THR A 398 -9.03 -16.46 2.39
N LYS A 399 -9.70 -15.59 1.65
CA LYS A 399 -9.58 -15.48 0.19
C LYS A 399 -8.35 -14.66 -0.22
N ILE A 400 -7.74 -14.99 -1.35
CA ILE A 400 -6.63 -14.22 -1.94
C ILE A 400 -7.07 -13.50 -3.21
N TYR A 401 -6.88 -12.18 -3.21
CA TYR A 401 -7.16 -11.32 -4.35
C TYR A 401 -5.90 -10.59 -4.83
N PRO A 402 -5.16 -11.12 -5.81
CA PRO A 402 -4.01 -10.44 -6.37
C PRO A 402 -4.45 -9.12 -7.02
N GLY A 403 -3.74 -8.04 -6.69
CA GLY A 403 -3.85 -6.75 -7.34
C GLY A 403 -3.14 -6.81 -8.69
N ILE A 404 -3.87 -6.55 -9.77
CA ILE A 404 -3.35 -6.58 -11.14
C ILE A 404 -2.97 -5.16 -11.56
N ASP A 405 -1.76 -4.98 -12.08
CA ASP A 405 -1.28 -3.70 -12.62
C ASP A 405 -1.98 -3.38 -13.94
N ILE A 406 -2.66 -2.24 -13.99
CA ILE A 406 -3.19 -1.63 -15.19
C ILE A 406 -2.82 -0.15 -15.12
N ASP A 407 -1.89 0.25 -15.98
CA ASP A 407 -1.44 1.63 -16.20
C ASP A 407 -0.94 2.34 -14.94
N ILE A 408 -0.39 1.58 -13.98
CA ILE A 408 0.25 2.19 -12.82
C ILE A 408 1.44 3.02 -13.33
N PRO A 409 1.55 4.31 -12.94
CA PRO A 409 2.63 5.17 -13.43
C PRO A 409 4.01 4.56 -13.19
N VAL A 410 4.78 4.47 -14.28
CA VAL A 410 6.19 4.06 -14.33
C VAL A 410 7.05 5.25 -14.78
N GLY A 411 8.23 5.37 -14.18
CA GLY A 411 9.20 6.40 -14.48
C GLY A 411 9.07 7.65 -13.62
N PHE A 412 10.20 8.31 -13.41
CA PHE A 412 10.27 9.63 -12.81
C PHE A 412 9.96 10.71 -13.85
N THR A 413 9.07 11.64 -13.51
CA THR A 413 8.86 12.86 -14.28
C THR A 413 9.02 14.09 -13.39
N PRO A 414 9.61 15.21 -13.88
CA PRO A 414 9.71 16.45 -13.11
C PRO A 414 8.35 16.98 -12.63
N ALA A 415 7.29 16.79 -13.44
CA ALA A 415 5.93 17.21 -13.08
C ALA A 415 5.37 16.37 -11.92
N ALA A 416 5.55 15.06 -11.92
CA ALA A 416 5.15 14.19 -10.82
C ALA A 416 5.92 14.52 -9.53
N ALA A 417 7.22 14.79 -9.65
CA ALA A 417 8.04 15.20 -8.51
C ALA A 417 7.58 16.53 -7.90
N ALA A 418 7.26 17.52 -8.74
CA ALA A 418 6.72 18.80 -8.30
C ALA A 418 5.35 18.63 -7.63
N ASP A 419 4.47 17.77 -8.17
CA ASP A 419 3.17 17.46 -7.57
C ASP A 419 3.31 16.81 -6.19
N ARG A 420 4.18 15.80 -6.05
CA ARG A 420 4.48 15.17 -4.76
C ARG A 420 5.04 16.16 -3.74
N ALA A 421 5.96 17.03 -4.17
CA ALA A 421 6.57 18.05 -3.32
C ALA A 421 5.55 19.06 -2.79
N LYS A 422 4.59 19.52 -3.62
CA LYS A 422 3.50 20.42 -3.18
C LYS A 422 2.65 19.79 -2.06
N ARG A 423 2.42 18.48 -2.14
CA ARG A 423 1.62 17.73 -1.17
C ARG A 423 2.44 17.22 0.02
N PHE A 424 3.73 17.57 0.06
CA PHE A 424 4.74 17.09 1.01
C PHE A 424 4.70 15.56 1.18
N GLU A 425 4.37 14.85 0.09
CA GLU A 425 4.55 13.42 0.01
C GLU A 425 6.05 13.14 -0.02
N SER A 426 6.51 12.11 0.70
CA SER A 426 7.91 11.72 0.74
C SER A 426 8.48 11.50 -0.68
N VAL A 427 9.34 12.42 -1.12
CA VAL A 427 10.14 12.34 -2.35
C VAL A 427 11.52 11.77 -1.99
N PRO A 428 12.18 10.97 -2.85
CA PRO A 428 13.58 10.59 -2.66
C PRO A 428 14.45 11.80 -2.27
N GLY A 429 15.16 11.72 -1.14
CA GLY A 429 15.97 12.82 -0.59
C GLY A 429 15.28 13.75 0.42
N MET A 430 13.97 13.60 0.70
CA MET A 430 13.31 14.33 1.78
C MET A 430 13.50 13.69 3.17
N ARG A 431 13.55 14.51 4.21
CA ARG A 431 13.67 14.12 5.65
C ARG A 431 12.44 13.38 6.20
N THR A 432 11.45 13.01 5.38
CA THR A 432 10.11 12.61 5.83
C THR A 432 9.94 11.12 6.12
N GLY A 433 11.01 10.33 6.07
CA GLY A 433 11.02 8.91 6.48
C GLY A 433 10.42 7.99 5.40
N THR A 434 11.27 7.20 4.75
CA THR A 434 10.99 6.18 3.71
C THR A 434 10.14 6.62 2.50
N ALA A 435 10.79 6.70 1.34
CA ALA A 435 10.10 6.81 0.06
C ALA A 435 9.45 5.44 -0.28
N LEU A 436 8.12 5.41 -0.35
CA LEU A 436 7.34 4.21 -0.66
C LEU A 436 7.19 4.05 -2.17
N ASN A 437 7.18 2.80 -2.65
CA ASN A 437 6.95 2.51 -4.06
C ASN A 437 7.90 3.30 -4.99
N THR A 438 9.14 3.49 -4.57
CA THR A 438 10.07 4.40 -5.24
C THR A 438 10.50 3.85 -6.59
N ASP A 439 10.36 4.69 -7.60
CA ASP A 439 10.84 4.48 -8.95
C ASP A 439 11.65 5.73 -9.34
N THR A 440 12.92 5.53 -9.67
CA THR A 440 13.84 6.59 -10.10
C THR A 440 14.26 6.41 -11.56
N SER A 441 13.64 5.49 -12.30
CA SER A 441 13.93 5.27 -13.71
C SER A 441 13.53 6.47 -14.56
N THR A 442 14.24 6.69 -15.65
CA THR A 442 13.99 7.79 -16.58
C THR A 442 14.21 7.28 -18.00
N GLY A 443 13.46 7.79 -18.96
CA GLY A 443 13.57 7.38 -20.36
C GLY A 443 12.19 7.14 -20.97
N ASP A 444 12.16 7.02 -22.30
CA ASP A 444 10.92 6.79 -23.04
C ASP A 444 10.66 5.29 -23.29
N ASP A 445 11.65 4.44 -23.05
CA ASP A 445 11.69 2.99 -23.29
C ASP A 445 11.29 2.16 -22.05
N LEU A 446 10.74 2.79 -21.02
CA LEU A 446 10.26 2.11 -19.83
C LEU A 446 9.05 1.21 -20.12
N THR A 447 8.88 0.20 -19.28
CA THR A 447 7.78 -0.77 -19.38
C THR A 447 6.41 -0.09 -19.32
N ARG A 448 5.44 -0.65 -20.06
CA ARG A 448 4.09 -0.10 -20.20
C ARG A 448 3.07 -1.22 -20.14
N SER A 449 1.93 -0.91 -19.53
CA SER A 449 0.77 -1.80 -19.60
C SER A 449 0.28 -1.93 -21.04
N THR A 450 -0.07 -3.14 -21.42
CA THR A 450 -0.70 -3.48 -22.70
C THR A 450 -1.88 -4.42 -22.43
N PRO A 451 -2.87 -4.53 -23.33
CA PRO A 451 -4.00 -5.41 -23.11
C PRO A 451 -3.55 -6.88 -22.94
N GLU A 452 -2.53 -7.29 -23.70
CA GLU A 452 -1.98 -8.64 -23.60
C GLU A 452 -1.25 -8.85 -22.27
N ALA A 453 -0.46 -7.89 -21.79
CA ALA A 453 0.21 -8.02 -20.49
C ALA A 453 -0.80 -8.12 -19.33
N VAL A 454 -1.87 -7.31 -19.37
CA VAL A 454 -2.96 -7.37 -18.38
C VAL A 454 -3.67 -8.74 -18.46
N LYS A 455 -3.97 -9.21 -19.66
CA LYS A 455 -4.56 -10.54 -19.89
C LYS A 455 -3.70 -11.63 -19.25
N GLN A 456 -2.40 -11.65 -19.54
CA GLN A 456 -1.46 -12.64 -19.00
C GLN A 456 -1.33 -12.56 -17.48
N ALA A 457 -1.35 -11.37 -16.89
CA ALA A 457 -1.34 -11.21 -15.43
C ALA A 457 -2.61 -11.78 -14.77
N VAL A 458 -3.79 -11.55 -15.35
CA VAL A 458 -5.05 -12.12 -14.85
C VAL A 458 -5.05 -13.65 -14.98
N LEU A 459 -4.64 -14.19 -16.13
CA LEU A 459 -4.51 -15.65 -16.33
C LEU A 459 -3.53 -16.25 -15.32
N ALA A 460 -2.39 -15.59 -15.09
CA ALA A 460 -1.39 -16.04 -14.12
C ALA A 460 -1.91 -16.03 -12.68
N ALA A 461 -2.64 -14.98 -12.27
CA ALA A 461 -3.27 -14.92 -10.95
C ALA A 461 -4.22 -16.12 -10.74
N PHE A 462 -5.13 -16.38 -11.68
CA PHE A 462 -6.03 -17.53 -11.58
C PHE A 462 -5.30 -18.88 -11.68
N GLY A 463 -4.27 -18.97 -12.52
CA GLY A 463 -3.37 -20.13 -12.59
C GLY A 463 -2.64 -20.40 -11.27
N GLY A 464 -2.38 -19.36 -10.48
CA GLY A 464 -1.83 -19.46 -9.12
C GLY A 464 -2.85 -19.73 -8.03
N GLY A 465 -4.12 -19.93 -8.40
CA GLY A 465 -5.21 -20.30 -7.48
C GLY A 465 -5.98 -19.12 -6.90
N ALA A 466 -5.95 -17.92 -7.50
CA ALA A 466 -6.69 -16.77 -6.98
C ALA A 466 -8.20 -17.05 -6.75
N ASP A 467 -8.75 -16.46 -5.69
CA ASP A 467 -10.19 -16.46 -5.41
C ASP A 467 -10.93 -15.35 -6.17
N GLY A 468 -10.16 -14.43 -6.74
CA GLY A 468 -10.60 -13.26 -7.47
C GLY A 468 -9.40 -12.35 -7.75
N VAL A 469 -9.62 -11.25 -8.45
CA VAL A 469 -8.57 -10.26 -8.75
C VAL A 469 -9.08 -8.86 -8.47
N VAL A 470 -8.16 -7.94 -8.16
CA VAL A 470 -8.47 -6.51 -8.03
C VAL A 470 -7.68 -5.72 -9.06
N LEU A 471 -8.36 -5.23 -10.08
CA LEU A 471 -7.80 -4.37 -11.11
C LEU A 471 -7.37 -3.04 -10.48
N SER A 472 -6.07 -2.78 -10.53
CA SER A 472 -5.38 -1.72 -9.80
C SER A 472 -4.58 -0.86 -10.79
N ARG A 473 -4.39 0.43 -10.56
CA ARG A 473 -4.54 1.10 -9.27
C ARG A 473 -5.80 1.93 -9.09
N LYS A 474 -6.31 2.62 -10.11
CA LYS A 474 -7.63 3.24 -10.09
C LYS A 474 -8.12 3.45 -11.52
N TYR A 475 -9.42 3.35 -11.73
CA TYR A 475 -10.02 3.49 -13.06
C TYR A 475 -9.64 4.81 -13.76
N SER A 476 -9.49 5.94 -13.04
CA SER A 476 -9.06 7.23 -13.60
C SER A 476 -7.60 7.30 -14.09
N GLU A 477 -6.87 6.19 -14.08
CA GLU A 477 -5.53 6.05 -14.68
C GLU A 477 -5.48 5.00 -15.80
N MET A 478 -6.51 4.15 -15.94
CA MET A 478 -6.48 3.01 -16.84
C MET A 478 -6.86 3.43 -18.25
N PHE A 479 -6.13 2.96 -19.26
CA PHE A 479 -6.63 3.02 -20.63
C PHE A 479 -7.70 1.93 -20.82
N LEU A 480 -8.82 2.27 -21.46
CA LEU A 480 -9.94 1.34 -21.61
C LEU A 480 -9.56 0.09 -22.42
N ASP A 481 -8.63 0.20 -23.35
CA ASP A 481 -8.08 -0.93 -24.10
C ASP A 481 -7.27 -1.88 -23.19
N ASN A 482 -6.44 -1.34 -22.29
CA ASN A 482 -5.69 -2.14 -21.33
C ASN A 482 -6.62 -2.83 -20.33
N LEU A 483 -7.65 -2.12 -19.86
CA LEU A 483 -8.72 -2.69 -19.03
C LEU A 483 -9.42 -3.87 -19.72
N SER A 484 -9.62 -3.77 -21.04
CA SER A 484 -10.25 -4.84 -21.84
C SER A 484 -9.40 -6.11 -21.91
N GLY A 485 -8.09 -6.01 -21.65
CA GLY A 485 -7.20 -7.17 -21.47
C GLY A 485 -7.64 -8.09 -20.33
N ALA A 486 -8.13 -7.52 -19.22
CA ALA A 486 -8.68 -8.31 -18.12
C ALA A 486 -9.93 -9.08 -18.55
N GLY A 487 -10.84 -8.43 -19.30
CA GLY A 487 -12.01 -9.09 -19.85
C GLY A 487 -11.67 -10.25 -20.79
N ALA A 488 -10.68 -10.06 -21.66
CA ALA A 488 -10.21 -11.11 -22.57
C ALA A 488 -9.66 -12.34 -21.81
N ALA A 489 -9.03 -12.14 -20.66
CA ALA A 489 -8.62 -13.25 -19.79
C ALA A 489 -9.82 -13.98 -19.19
N LEU A 490 -10.84 -13.24 -18.74
CA LEU A 490 -12.04 -13.84 -18.16
C LEU A 490 -12.86 -14.63 -19.19
N ASP A 491 -12.94 -14.15 -20.44
CA ASP A 491 -13.57 -14.88 -21.54
C ASP A 491 -12.84 -16.22 -21.79
N GLU A 492 -11.51 -16.20 -21.78
CA GLU A 492 -10.68 -17.40 -21.95
C GLU A 492 -10.85 -18.40 -20.80
N LEU A 493 -11.07 -17.90 -19.58
CA LEU A 493 -11.33 -18.70 -18.38
C LEU A 493 -12.80 -19.15 -18.27
N GLY A 494 -13.71 -18.63 -19.10
CA GLY A 494 -15.15 -18.89 -19.01
C GLY A 494 -15.81 -18.29 -17.75
N LEU A 495 -15.29 -17.15 -17.28
CA LEU A 495 -15.76 -16.43 -16.09
C LEU A 495 -16.59 -15.17 -16.43
N ARG A 496 -16.80 -14.88 -17.71
CA ARG A 496 -17.60 -13.76 -18.21
C ARG A 496 -18.54 -14.20 -19.34
#